data_AF-A0A2V7TTL1-F1
#
_entry.id   AF-A0A2V7TTL1-F1
#
_cell.length_a   1.000
_cell.length_b   1.000
_cell.length_c   1.000
_cell.angle_alpha   90.00
_cell.angle_beta   90.00
_cell.angle_gamma   90.00
#
_symmetry.space_group_name_H-M   'P 1'
#
loop_
_entity.id
_entity.type
_entity.pdbx_description
1 polymer ?
#
loop_
_entity_poly.entity_id
_entity_poly.type
_entity_poly.pdbx_seq_one_letter_code
_entity_poly.pdbx_strand_id
1 'polypeptide(L)'
;MRTDDLRRRLDELYLRYDHRFVDPDPLQLVRAQDADEDREVAGLIASALAYGNVVQIKRSIVAVLAALGERPARAVRRLDPRAAAERLRRFRHRFNDGRDVACLLFFMRQMLEQDGTIEAFFARGLQPGAADVGPALASFSARALALDHGGLYGRRALPPGAGVRFFFPSPADGSACKRLNLYLRWMA
;
A
#
# COMPACT_ATOMS: atom_id res chain seq x y z
N MET A 1 -36.47 -11.78 -10.36
CA MET A 1 -35.54 -11.57 -11.49
C MET A 1 -34.88 -12.90 -11.80
N ARG A 2 -34.96 -13.42 -13.03
CA ARG A 2 -34.33 -14.71 -13.39
C ARG A 2 -32.81 -14.53 -13.41
N THR A 3 -32.05 -15.50 -12.90
CA THR A 3 -30.59 -15.45 -12.76
C THR A 3 -29.87 -15.08 -14.06
N ASP A 4 -30.39 -15.52 -15.21
CA ASP A 4 -29.81 -15.25 -16.52
C ASP A 4 -29.97 -13.79 -16.97
N ASP A 5 -31.09 -13.15 -16.62
CA ASP A 5 -31.31 -11.72 -16.91
C ASP A 5 -30.40 -10.85 -16.03
N LEU A 6 -30.18 -11.27 -14.78
CA LEU A 6 -29.22 -10.61 -13.89
C LEU A 6 -27.78 -10.75 -14.42
N ARG A 7 -27.37 -11.97 -14.80
CA ARG A 7 -26.04 -12.23 -15.38
C ARG A 7 -25.79 -11.34 -16.59
N ARG A 8 -26.70 -11.34 -17.58
CA ARG A 8 -26.56 -10.52 -18.79
C ARG A 8 -26.40 -9.04 -18.46
N ARG A 9 -27.24 -8.50 -17.55
CA ARG A 9 -27.14 -7.09 -17.14
C ARG A 9 -25.81 -6.78 -16.45
N LEU A 10 -25.30 -7.68 -15.61
CA LEU A 10 -24.01 -7.52 -14.96
C LEU A 10 -22.85 -7.59 -15.96
N ASP A 11 -22.91 -8.50 -16.94
CA ASP A 11 -21.91 -8.63 -18.01
C ASP A 11 -21.91 -7.38 -18.90
N GLU A 12 -23.08 -6.85 -19.27
CA GLU A 12 -23.21 -5.60 -20.01
C GLU A 12 -22.62 -4.41 -19.23
N LEU A 13 -22.88 -4.33 -17.93
CA LEU A 13 -22.29 -3.30 -17.07
C LEU A 13 -20.77 -3.47 -16.96
N TYR A 14 -20.27 -4.71 -16.81
CA TYR A 14 -18.85 -5.00 -16.75
C TYR A 14 -18.12 -4.60 -18.04
N LEU A 15 -18.69 -4.93 -19.19
CA LEU A 15 -18.15 -4.56 -20.50
C LEU A 15 -18.23 -3.04 -20.74
N ARG A 16 -19.28 -2.39 -20.25
CA ARG A 16 -19.49 -0.95 -20.39
C ARG A 16 -18.55 -0.13 -19.52
N TYR A 17 -18.31 -0.55 -18.28
CA TYR A 17 -17.43 0.11 -17.32
C TYR A 17 -16.07 -0.58 -17.28
N ASP A 18 -15.30 -0.43 -18.38
CA ASP A 18 -13.97 -1.02 -18.50
C ASP A 18 -12.84 -0.16 -17.91
N HIS A 19 -11.59 -0.53 -18.21
CA HIS A 19 -10.37 0.15 -17.78
C HIS A 19 -10.30 1.66 -18.10
N ARG A 20 -11.14 2.18 -18.99
CA ARG A 20 -11.25 3.61 -19.32
C ARG A 20 -12.01 4.40 -18.27
N PHE A 21 -12.74 3.73 -17.37
CA PHE A 21 -13.42 4.33 -16.21
C PHE A 21 -12.59 4.24 -14.91
N VAL A 22 -11.30 3.93 -15.04
CA VAL A 22 -10.35 3.91 -13.91
C VAL A 22 -10.05 5.32 -13.39
N ASP A 23 -10.45 6.39 -14.08
CA ASP A 23 -10.47 7.72 -13.45
C ASP A 23 -11.78 7.87 -12.64
N PRO A 24 -11.73 8.14 -11.31
CA PRO A 24 -10.63 8.71 -10.55
C PRO A 24 -9.81 7.77 -9.64
N ASP A 25 -9.81 6.47 -9.88
CA ASP A 25 -9.10 5.45 -9.10
C ASP A 25 -7.56 5.67 -9.07
N PRO A 26 -6.93 5.62 -7.88
CA PRO A 26 -5.48 5.56 -7.69
C PRO A 26 -4.74 4.52 -8.53
N LEU A 27 -5.40 3.44 -8.93
CA LEU A 27 -4.84 2.36 -9.75
C LEU A 27 -4.18 2.87 -11.04
N GLN A 28 -4.64 3.99 -11.60
CA GLN A 28 -3.99 4.60 -12.77
C GLN A 28 -2.51 4.94 -12.52
N LEU A 29 -2.15 5.39 -11.30
CA LEU A 29 -0.78 5.76 -10.94
C LEU A 29 0.11 4.53 -10.80
N VAL A 30 -0.48 3.40 -10.39
CA VAL A 30 0.18 2.10 -10.32
C VAL A 30 0.40 1.55 -11.73
N ARG A 31 -0.63 1.56 -12.58
CA ARG A 31 -0.56 1.09 -13.98
C ARG A 31 0.36 1.93 -14.86
N ALA A 32 0.58 3.20 -14.49
CA ALA A 32 1.53 4.08 -15.17
C ALA A 32 3.00 3.70 -14.94
N GLN A 33 3.30 2.78 -14.01
CA GLN A 33 4.66 2.30 -13.81
C GLN A 33 5.00 1.22 -14.85
N ASP A 34 6.19 1.34 -15.45
CA ASP A 34 6.64 0.43 -16.52
C ASP A 34 7.14 -0.92 -15.97
N ALA A 35 7.84 -0.91 -14.84
CA ALA A 35 8.43 -2.10 -14.24
C ALA A 35 7.57 -2.66 -13.11
N ASP A 36 7.50 -3.99 -13.00
CA ASP A 36 6.68 -4.65 -11.97
C ASP A 36 7.12 -4.32 -10.55
N GLU A 37 8.43 -4.17 -10.31
CA GLU A 37 8.94 -3.73 -9.01
C GLU A 37 8.47 -2.31 -8.64
N ASP A 38 8.37 -1.42 -9.63
CA ASP A 38 7.86 -0.07 -9.43
C ASP A 38 6.34 -0.09 -9.18
N ARG A 39 5.60 -1.03 -9.81
CA ARG A 39 4.17 -1.28 -9.55
C ARG A 39 3.91 -1.78 -8.15
N GLU A 40 4.71 -2.69 -7.62
CA GLU A 40 4.60 -3.14 -6.22
C GLU A 40 4.75 -1.96 -5.25
N VAL A 41 5.78 -1.14 -5.45
CA VAL A 41 6.04 0.00 -4.58
C VAL A 41 4.93 1.06 -4.71
N ALA A 42 4.59 1.46 -5.94
CA ALA A 42 3.52 2.42 -6.17
C ALA A 42 2.16 1.91 -5.66
N GLY A 43 1.89 0.61 -5.83
CA GLY A 43 0.68 -0.06 -5.37
C GLY A 43 0.51 0.01 -3.86
N LEU A 44 1.56 -0.31 -3.10
CA LEU A 44 1.47 -0.26 -1.64
C LEU A 44 1.34 1.19 -1.13
N ILE A 45 2.04 2.15 -1.75
CA ILE A 45 1.87 3.59 -1.43
C ILE A 45 0.43 4.04 -1.71
N ALA A 46 -0.10 3.68 -2.88
CA ALA A 46 -1.46 4.05 -3.29
C ALA A 46 -2.51 3.46 -2.36
N SER A 47 -2.36 2.18 -2.01
CA SER A 47 -3.22 1.49 -1.06
C SER A 47 -3.15 2.10 0.33
N ALA A 48 -1.94 2.34 0.84
CA ALA A 48 -1.73 2.94 2.16
C ALA A 48 -2.45 4.29 2.27
N LEU A 49 -2.40 5.11 1.22
CA LEU A 49 -2.99 6.45 1.15
C LEU A 49 -4.46 6.48 0.67
N ALA A 50 -5.10 5.34 0.40
CA ALA A 50 -6.46 5.27 -0.14
C ALA A 50 -7.56 5.51 0.93
N TYR A 51 -7.54 6.69 1.56
CA TYR A 51 -8.55 7.13 2.51
C TYR A 51 -8.78 8.64 2.42
N GLY A 52 -10.03 9.07 2.58
CA GLY A 52 -10.43 10.47 2.31
C GLY A 52 -11.03 10.64 0.92
N ASN A 53 -11.02 11.88 0.41
CA ASN A 53 -11.58 12.16 -0.92
C ASN A 53 -10.56 11.84 -2.02
N VAL A 54 -11.08 11.43 -3.17
CA VAL A 54 -10.24 10.92 -4.28
C VAL A 54 -9.22 11.92 -4.80
N VAL A 55 -9.57 13.21 -4.84
CA VAL A 55 -8.67 14.29 -5.28
C VAL A 55 -7.46 14.40 -4.35
N GLN A 56 -7.70 14.39 -3.04
CA GLN A 56 -6.65 14.42 -2.03
C GLN A 56 -5.78 13.16 -2.05
N ILE A 57 -6.41 11.99 -2.25
CA ILE A 57 -5.69 10.72 -2.38
C ILE A 57 -4.72 10.79 -3.55
N LYS A 58 -5.19 11.12 -4.76
CA LYS A 58 -4.34 11.26 -5.95
C LYS A 58 -3.19 12.25 -5.72
N ARG A 59 -3.50 13.43 -5.16
CA ARG A 59 -2.48 14.46 -4.87
C ARG A 59 -1.40 13.94 -3.92
N SER A 60 -1.78 13.20 -2.89
CA SER A 60 -0.83 12.64 -1.94
C SER A 60 0.03 11.54 -2.57
N ILE A 61 -0.55 10.64 -3.36
CA ILE A 61 0.21 9.59 -4.04
C ILE A 61 1.22 10.21 -5.01
N VAL A 62 0.79 11.17 -5.84
CA VAL A 62 1.68 11.90 -6.77
C VAL A 62 2.81 12.60 -6.01
N ALA A 63 2.53 13.24 -4.86
CA ALA A 63 3.58 13.88 -4.07
C ALA A 63 4.62 12.89 -3.53
N VAL A 64 4.20 11.68 -3.11
CA VAL A 64 5.12 10.64 -2.64
C VAL A 64 5.92 10.02 -3.79
N LEU A 65 5.30 9.81 -4.96
CA LEU A 65 5.96 9.29 -6.16
C LEU A 65 6.86 10.32 -6.86
N ALA A 66 6.67 11.62 -6.62
CA ALA A 66 7.54 12.69 -7.11
C ALA A 66 8.79 12.90 -6.22
N ALA A 67 8.66 12.77 -4.89
CA ALA A 67 9.75 12.18 -4.09
C ALA A 67 10.02 10.77 -4.65
N LEU A 68 11.04 9.98 -4.39
CA LEU A 68 11.35 8.73 -5.16
C LEU A 68 11.76 8.94 -6.63
N GLY A 69 10.96 9.62 -7.48
CA GLY A 69 11.26 9.87 -8.89
C GLY A 69 10.84 8.72 -9.82
N GLU A 70 11.43 8.65 -11.02
CA GLU A 70 10.99 7.76 -12.11
C GLU A 70 11.11 6.25 -11.83
N ARG A 71 11.96 5.86 -10.86
CA ARG A 71 12.16 4.46 -10.47
C ARG A 71 11.90 4.27 -8.98
N PRO A 72 10.63 4.26 -8.54
CA PRO A 72 10.25 4.13 -7.14
C PRO A 72 10.93 2.98 -6.40
N ALA A 73 11.01 1.78 -6.98
CA ALA A 73 11.61 0.62 -6.35
C ALA A 73 13.12 0.80 -6.12
N ARG A 74 13.84 1.29 -7.13
CA ARG A 74 15.27 1.62 -7.00
C ARG A 74 15.51 2.69 -5.94
N ALA A 75 14.65 3.71 -5.88
CA ALA A 75 14.75 4.77 -4.87
C ALA A 75 14.49 4.24 -3.46
N VAL A 76 13.49 3.37 -3.28
CA VAL A 76 13.18 2.71 -2.00
C VAL A 76 14.35 1.85 -1.52
N ARG A 77 14.95 1.03 -2.40
CA ARG A 77 16.11 0.18 -2.03
C ARG A 77 17.32 0.97 -1.52
N ARG A 78 17.45 2.25 -1.90
CA ARG A 78 18.54 3.14 -1.51
C ARG A 78 18.11 4.19 -0.49
N LEU A 79 16.90 4.09 0.04
CA LEU A 79 16.29 5.10 0.89
C LEU A 79 17.02 5.20 2.23
N ASP A 80 17.45 6.42 2.57
CA ASP A 80 17.76 6.81 3.94
C ASP A 80 16.49 7.37 4.61
N PRO A 81 16.04 6.81 5.75
CA PRO A 81 14.77 7.22 6.37
C PRO A 81 14.76 8.68 6.82
N ARG A 82 15.90 9.24 7.29
CA ARG A 82 15.96 10.62 7.76
C ARG A 82 15.91 11.61 6.60
N ALA A 83 16.66 11.35 5.53
CA ALA A 83 16.62 12.12 4.30
C ALA A 83 15.23 12.06 3.65
N ALA A 84 14.58 10.90 3.68
CA ALA A 84 13.21 10.75 3.19
C ALA A 84 12.22 11.60 4.00
N ALA A 85 12.31 11.57 5.33
CA ALA A 85 11.47 12.37 6.21
C ALA A 85 11.68 13.88 5.99
N GLU A 86 12.91 14.32 5.80
CA GLU A 86 13.23 15.72 5.51
C GLU A 86 12.65 16.17 4.16
N ARG A 87 12.84 15.36 3.11
CA ARG A 87 12.27 15.62 1.79
C ARG A 87 10.74 15.67 1.80
N LEU A 88 10.13 14.91 2.69
CA LEU A 88 8.68 14.86 2.91
C LEU A 88 8.21 15.76 4.06
N ARG A 89 9.02 16.67 4.63
CA ARG A 89 8.64 17.37 5.89
C ARG A 89 7.33 18.16 5.78
N ARG A 90 7.01 18.68 4.60
CA ARG A 90 5.79 19.44 4.30
C ARG A 90 4.61 18.56 3.89
N PHE A 91 4.83 17.25 3.74
CA PHE A 91 3.78 16.32 3.39
C PHE A 91 2.77 16.16 4.53
N ARG A 92 1.49 16.21 4.16
CA ARG A 92 0.35 15.93 5.03
C ARG A 92 -0.73 15.22 4.24
N HIS A 93 -1.25 14.14 4.82
CA HIS A 93 -2.44 13.45 4.33
C HIS A 93 -3.33 13.10 5.52
N ARG A 94 -4.38 13.89 5.73
CA ARG A 94 -5.28 13.77 6.90
C ARG A 94 -4.47 13.85 8.20
N PHE A 95 -4.40 12.76 8.95
CA PHE A 95 -3.65 12.66 10.21
C PHE A 95 -2.25 12.03 10.03
N ASN A 96 -1.89 11.58 8.83
CA ASN A 96 -0.54 11.11 8.54
C ASN A 96 0.34 12.23 7.97
N ASP A 97 1.62 12.17 8.30
CA ASP A 97 2.62 13.14 7.85
C ASP A 97 3.78 12.49 7.08
N GLY A 98 4.73 13.33 6.64
CA GLY A 98 5.91 12.89 5.92
C GLY A 98 6.81 11.93 6.69
N ARG A 99 6.81 11.97 8.02
CA ARG A 99 7.55 11.00 8.85
C ARG A 99 6.90 9.63 8.76
N ASP A 100 5.56 9.56 8.85
CA ASP A 100 4.86 8.28 8.71
C ASP A 100 5.09 7.65 7.33
N VAL A 101 5.06 8.46 6.27
CA VAL A 101 5.34 7.99 4.90
C VAL A 101 6.81 7.59 4.75
N ALA A 102 7.76 8.36 5.29
CA ALA A 102 9.17 7.96 5.27
C ALA A 102 9.39 6.61 5.98
N CYS A 103 8.66 6.36 7.08
CA CYS A 103 8.69 5.08 7.78
C CYS A 103 8.08 3.95 6.93
N LEU A 104 6.97 4.20 6.23
CA LEU A 104 6.39 3.25 5.28
C LEU A 104 7.40 2.87 4.20
N LEU A 105 8.04 3.85 3.57
CA LEU A 105 9.06 3.61 2.53
C LEU A 105 10.25 2.82 3.08
N PHE A 106 10.63 3.06 4.34
CA PHE A 106 11.71 2.32 4.99
C PHE A 106 11.31 0.88 5.36
N PHE A 107 10.05 0.63 5.73
CA PHE A 107 9.53 -0.73 5.86
C PHE A 107 9.55 -1.46 4.52
N MET A 108 9.15 -0.80 3.43
CA MET A 108 9.20 -1.39 2.09
C MET A 108 10.62 -1.75 1.67
N ARG A 109 11.61 -0.90 1.97
CA ARG A 109 13.02 -1.22 1.77
C ARG A 109 13.40 -2.53 2.46
N GLN A 110 13.04 -2.68 3.74
CA GLN A 110 13.34 -3.90 4.50
C GLN A 110 12.60 -5.13 3.97
N MET A 111 11.36 -4.98 3.49
CA MET A 111 10.63 -6.07 2.83
C MET A 111 11.39 -6.54 1.58
N LEU A 112 11.84 -5.61 0.74
CA LEU A 112 12.62 -5.92 -0.46
C LEU A 112 13.99 -6.54 -0.13
N GLU A 113 14.66 -6.09 0.93
CA GLU A 113 15.93 -6.66 1.38
C GLU A 113 15.78 -8.08 1.95
N GLN A 114 14.67 -8.36 2.64
CA GLN A 114 14.43 -9.66 3.28
C GLN A 114 13.87 -10.73 2.33
N ASP A 115 13.10 -10.33 1.32
CA ASP A 115 12.30 -11.24 0.49
C ASP A 115 12.43 -11.00 -1.02
N GLY A 116 13.14 -9.96 -1.45
CA GLY A 116 13.25 -9.58 -2.86
C GLY A 116 12.04 -8.78 -3.36
N THR A 117 10.82 -9.15 -2.95
CA THR A 117 9.56 -8.49 -3.30
C THR A 117 8.64 -8.30 -2.08
N ILE A 118 7.71 -7.34 -2.16
CA ILE A 118 6.66 -7.16 -1.14
C ILE A 118 5.68 -8.34 -1.19
N GLU A 119 5.44 -8.89 -2.38
CA GLU A 119 4.65 -10.11 -2.55
C GLU A 119 5.25 -11.28 -1.75
N ALA A 120 6.55 -11.54 -1.89
CA ALA A 120 7.22 -12.62 -1.17
C ALA A 120 7.20 -12.38 0.36
N PHE A 121 7.37 -11.12 0.80
CA PHE A 121 7.21 -10.76 2.21
C PHE A 121 5.78 -11.03 2.71
N PHE A 122 4.76 -10.79 1.91
CA PHE A 122 3.37 -11.14 2.22
C PHE A 122 3.17 -12.66 2.26
N ALA A 123 3.69 -13.37 1.26
CA ALA A 123 3.52 -14.81 1.06
C ALA A 123 4.03 -15.66 2.23
N ARG A 124 5.00 -15.17 3.03
CA ARG A 124 5.40 -15.80 4.30
C ARG A 124 4.23 -16.08 5.26
N GLY A 125 3.16 -15.29 5.19
CA GLY A 125 1.96 -15.46 6.01
C GLY A 125 0.93 -16.43 5.44
N LEU A 126 1.07 -16.87 4.18
CA LEU A 126 0.12 -17.78 3.55
C LEU A 126 0.24 -19.16 4.19
N GLN A 127 -0.88 -19.68 4.67
CA GLN A 127 -0.96 -21.01 5.27
C GLN A 127 -1.64 -21.97 4.28
N PRO A 128 -1.04 -23.14 3.99
CA PRO A 128 -1.70 -24.16 3.21
C PRO A 128 -3.05 -24.54 3.83
N GLY A 129 -4.12 -24.52 3.04
CA GLY A 129 -5.46 -24.89 3.50
C GLY A 129 -6.22 -23.80 4.27
N ALA A 130 -5.70 -22.57 4.38
CA ALA A 130 -6.49 -21.45 4.86
C ALA A 130 -7.66 -21.17 3.90
N ALA A 131 -8.86 -20.94 4.46
CA ALA A 131 -10.05 -20.65 3.66
C ALA A 131 -9.98 -19.28 2.95
N ASP A 132 -9.23 -18.34 3.53
CA ASP A 132 -9.04 -16.99 3.01
C ASP A 132 -7.67 -16.43 3.40
N VAL A 133 -7.36 -15.22 2.91
CA VAL A 133 -6.08 -14.52 3.14
C VAL A 133 -6.03 -13.76 4.48
N GLY A 134 -7.08 -13.81 5.31
CA GLY A 134 -7.17 -13.12 6.59
C GLY A 134 -5.98 -13.40 7.54
N PRO A 135 -5.59 -14.66 7.75
CA PRO A 135 -4.39 -14.99 8.53
C PRO A 135 -3.12 -14.38 7.94
N ALA A 136 -2.96 -14.38 6.61
CA ALA A 136 -1.81 -13.79 5.94
C ALA A 136 -1.77 -12.26 6.10
N LEU A 137 -2.92 -11.58 6.03
CA LEU A 137 -3.05 -10.15 6.30
C LEU A 137 -2.66 -9.78 7.74
N ALA A 138 -3.15 -10.52 8.73
CA ALA A 138 -2.78 -10.30 10.12
C ALA A 138 -1.26 -10.49 10.32
N SER A 139 -0.72 -11.54 9.73
CA SER A 139 0.70 -11.88 9.78
C SER A 139 1.57 -10.82 9.09
N PHE A 140 1.16 -10.34 7.91
CA PHE A 140 1.83 -9.26 7.18
C PHE A 140 1.90 -7.97 7.98
N SER A 141 0.77 -7.50 8.51
CA SER A 141 0.71 -6.27 9.32
C SER A 141 1.55 -6.40 10.59
N ALA A 142 1.48 -7.54 11.29
CA ALA A 142 2.30 -7.78 12.48
C ALA A 142 3.81 -7.76 12.17
N ARG A 143 4.25 -8.45 11.12
CA ARG A 143 5.67 -8.44 10.70
C ARG A 143 6.13 -7.06 10.26
N ALA A 144 5.33 -6.36 9.46
CA ALA A 144 5.67 -5.03 8.97
C ALA A 144 5.85 -4.03 10.13
N LEU A 145 4.96 -4.07 11.13
CA LEU A 145 5.04 -3.19 12.30
C LEU A 145 6.15 -3.58 13.30
N ALA A 146 6.76 -4.75 13.13
CA ALA A 146 7.93 -5.20 13.89
C ALA A 146 9.27 -4.83 13.21
N LEU A 147 9.25 -4.30 11.98
CA LEU A 147 10.45 -3.84 11.28
C LEU A 147 11.06 -2.61 11.97
N ASP A 148 12.35 -2.37 11.70
CA ASP A 148 13.02 -1.17 12.20
C ASP A 148 12.40 0.08 11.56
N HIS A 149 12.11 1.08 12.38
CA HIS A 149 11.58 2.36 11.89
C HIS A 149 12.67 3.42 11.70
N GLY A 150 13.95 3.03 11.65
CA GLY A 150 15.06 3.90 11.26
C GLY A 150 15.29 5.07 12.21
N GLY A 151 14.89 4.92 13.48
CA GLY A 151 14.91 5.99 14.47
C GLY A 151 13.94 7.15 14.20
N LEU A 152 12.99 7.01 13.27
CA LEU A 152 11.98 8.05 12.98
C LEU A 152 10.99 8.25 14.13
N TYR A 153 10.80 7.23 14.96
CA TYR A 153 10.11 7.33 16.24
C TYR A 153 11.14 7.23 17.36
N GLY A 154 11.04 8.10 18.37
CA GLY A 154 12.07 8.27 19.41
C GLY A 154 12.16 7.13 20.44
N ARG A 155 11.55 5.97 20.19
CA ARG A 155 11.58 4.79 21.06
C ARG A 155 12.17 3.62 20.30
N ARG A 156 12.70 2.61 21.00
CA ARG A 156 13.21 1.38 20.36
C ARG A 156 12.09 0.56 19.69
N ALA A 157 10.91 0.55 20.31
CA ALA A 157 9.72 -0.09 19.76
C ALA A 157 8.78 0.95 19.18
N LEU A 158 8.09 0.59 18.10
CA LEU A 158 7.14 1.47 17.42
C LEU A 158 5.99 1.85 18.38
N PRO A 159 5.81 3.15 18.72
CA PRO A 159 4.77 3.58 19.66
C PRO A 159 3.35 3.19 19.23
N PRO A 160 2.41 2.89 20.15
CA PRO A 160 1.02 2.56 19.80
C PRO A 160 0.31 3.65 18.99
N GLY A 161 0.62 4.93 19.25
CA GLY A 161 0.08 6.08 18.52
C GLY A 161 0.89 6.49 17.29
N ALA A 162 1.84 5.67 16.82
CA ALA A 162 2.63 5.99 15.63
C ALA A 162 1.74 5.98 14.37
N GLY A 163 1.74 7.08 13.61
CA GLY A 163 0.87 7.23 12.44
C GLY A 163 1.10 6.18 11.36
N VAL A 164 2.33 5.65 11.20
CA VAL A 164 2.65 4.58 10.25
C VAL A 164 1.82 3.31 10.49
N ARG A 165 1.38 3.05 11.74
CA ARG A 165 0.51 1.90 12.06
C ARG A 165 -0.79 1.91 11.28
N PHE A 166 -1.28 3.10 10.92
CA PHE A 166 -2.50 3.24 10.14
C PHE A 166 -2.39 2.63 8.73
N PHE A 167 -1.18 2.45 8.18
CA PHE A 167 -1.00 1.84 6.87
C PHE A 167 -1.09 0.31 6.88
N PHE A 168 -1.07 -0.31 8.06
CA PHE A 168 -1.04 -1.76 8.25
C PHE A 168 -2.25 -2.24 9.07
N PRO A 169 -3.49 -2.13 8.53
CA PRO A 169 -4.67 -2.67 9.21
C PRO A 169 -4.56 -4.19 9.37
N SER A 170 -5.16 -4.74 10.43
CA SER A 170 -5.20 -6.18 10.68
C SER A 170 -6.64 -6.64 10.91
N PRO A 171 -7.04 -7.82 10.40
CA PRO A 171 -8.34 -8.40 10.75
C PRO A 171 -8.39 -8.82 12.23
N ALA A 172 -7.23 -9.08 12.86
CA ALA A 172 -7.15 -9.33 14.31
C ALA A 172 -7.59 -8.11 15.14
N ASP A 173 -7.51 -6.90 14.57
CA ASP A 173 -7.97 -5.65 15.19
C ASP A 173 -9.40 -5.27 14.74
N GLY A 174 -10.14 -6.20 14.15
CA GLY A 174 -11.50 -5.96 13.63
C GLY A 174 -11.55 -5.19 12.31
N SER A 175 -10.42 -4.98 11.63
CA SER A 175 -10.41 -4.29 10.34
C SER A 175 -10.77 -5.22 9.19
N ALA A 176 -11.66 -4.79 8.30
CA ALA A 176 -11.91 -5.46 7.01
C ALA A 176 -10.70 -5.36 6.03
N CYS A 177 -9.63 -4.67 6.41
CA CYS A 177 -8.38 -4.56 5.63
C CYS A 177 -8.60 -4.11 4.17
N LYS A 178 -9.63 -3.29 3.92
CA LYS A 178 -10.05 -2.90 2.56
C LYS A 178 -8.89 -2.37 1.70
N ARG A 179 -8.00 -1.56 2.29
CA ARG A 179 -6.82 -1.01 1.61
C ARG A 179 -5.80 -2.10 1.23
N LEU A 180 -5.46 -2.99 2.16
CA LEU A 180 -4.54 -4.10 1.84
C LEU A 180 -5.17 -5.08 0.83
N ASN A 181 -6.46 -5.40 0.95
CA ASN A 181 -7.16 -6.20 -0.06
C ASN A 181 -7.18 -5.53 -1.44
N LEU A 182 -7.31 -4.19 -1.49
CA LEU A 182 -7.19 -3.42 -2.72
C LEU A 182 -5.79 -3.56 -3.35
N TYR A 183 -4.73 -3.49 -2.53
CA TYR A 183 -3.35 -3.73 -2.98
C TYR A 183 -3.19 -5.13 -3.57
N LEU A 184 -3.62 -6.17 -2.85
CA LEU A 184 -3.52 -7.56 -3.31
C LEU A 184 -4.24 -7.75 -4.65
N ARG A 185 -5.41 -7.15 -4.83
CA ARG A 185 -6.16 -7.21 -6.09
C ARG A 185 -5.43 -6.52 -7.26
N TRP A 186 -4.59 -5.52 -6.98
CA TRP A 186 -3.83 -4.84 -8.02
C TRP A 186 -2.59 -5.59 -8.46
N MET A 187 -2.04 -6.45 -7.59
CA MET A 187 -0.85 -7.27 -7.87
C MET A 187 -1.21 -8.66 -8.42
N ALA A 188 -2.49 -9.01 -8.43
CA ALA A 188 -3.02 -10.28 -8.94
C ALA A 188 -3.21 -10.30 -10.46
#